data_AF-A0A9E0YIW6-F1
#
_entry.id   AF-A0A9E0YIW6-F1
#
_cell.length_a   1.000
_cell.length_b   1.000
_cell.length_c   1.000
_cell.angle_alpha   90.00
_cell.angle_beta   90.00
_cell.angle_gamma   90.00
#
_symmetry.space_group_name_H-M   'P 1'
#
loop_
_entity.id
_entity.type
_entity.pdbx_description
1 polymer ?
#
loop_
_entity_poly.entity_id
_entity_poly.type
_entity_poly.pdbx_seq_one_letter_code
_entity_poly.pdbx_strand_id
1 'polypeptide(L)'
;MTSLKRLTFEQTPIYVLSDRPEWFVPDPAGDRLLSNRQAKPENSREPMEDIRHQQFFSLLPTADQQSYTGRSDYLELEGLEECWLHITDQCNLSCRHCLFSCSGQTRTALSLASVEHVFDQACSLGARVFYLTGGEPMMHPDFRQICSRILTARTDTHLVILTNGLLLPQFSL
;
A
#
# COMPACT_ATOMS: atom_id res chain seq x y z
N MET A 1 12.07 -24.15 19.96
CA MET A 1 11.58 -24.82 18.73
C MET A 1 10.20 -24.27 18.45
N THR A 2 10.08 -23.42 17.42
CA THR A 2 8.81 -22.84 16.97
C THR A 2 7.84 -23.97 16.59
N SER A 3 6.66 -24.01 17.23
CA SER A 3 5.64 -25.05 16.98
C SER A 3 4.86 -24.72 15.72
N LEU A 4 5.53 -24.89 14.58
CA LEU A 4 4.97 -24.65 13.25
C LEU A 4 3.99 -25.77 12.89
N LYS A 5 2.71 -25.43 12.73
CA LYS A 5 1.64 -26.36 12.38
C LYS A 5 1.20 -26.12 10.94
N ARG A 6 1.19 -27.18 10.14
CA ARG A 6 0.67 -27.15 8.77
C ARG A 6 -0.85 -27.34 8.78
N LEU A 7 -1.57 -26.43 8.16
CA LEU A 7 -3.00 -26.48 7.85
C LEU A 7 -3.20 -26.49 6.33
N THR A 8 -4.40 -26.83 5.88
CA THR A 8 -4.75 -26.79 4.45
C THR A 8 -6.10 -26.12 4.27
N PHE A 9 -6.21 -25.17 3.36
CA PHE A 9 -7.47 -24.56 2.93
C PHE A 9 -7.53 -24.57 1.40
N GLU A 10 -8.55 -25.18 0.81
CA GLU A 10 -8.71 -25.28 -0.65
C GLU A 10 -7.42 -25.72 -1.38
N GLN A 11 -6.77 -26.77 -0.88
CA GLN A 11 -5.47 -27.30 -1.38
C GLN A 11 -4.26 -26.37 -1.19
N THR A 12 -4.44 -25.18 -0.61
CA THR A 12 -3.35 -24.26 -0.28
C THR A 12 -2.77 -24.59 1.10
N PRO A 13 -1.44 -24.83 1.21
CA PRO A 13 -0.80 -25.06 2.50
C PRO A 13 -0.65 -23.75 3.28
N ILE A 14 -1.10 -23.75 4.53
CA ILE A 14 -0.96 -22.61 5.44
C ILE A 14 -0.14 -23.08 6.64
N TYR A 15 0.96 -22.40 6.94
CA TYR A 15 1.79 -22.71 8.10
C TYR A 15 1.53 -21.67 9.19
N VAL A 16 1.09 -22.13 10.36
CA VAL A 16 0.74 -21.29 11.51
C VAL A 16 1.72 -21.57 12.64
N LEU A 17 2.26 -20.51 13.23
CA LEU A 17 3.06 -20.61 14.45
C LEU A 17 2.11 -20.67 15.64
N SER A 18 2.13 -21.77 16.40
CA SER A 18 1.13 -21.99 17.45
C SER A 18 1.34 -21.10 18.68
N ASP A 19 2.52 -20.49 18.80
CA ASP A 19 2.96 -19.66 19.92
C ASP A 19 2.76 -18.14 19.69
N ARG A 20 2.36 -17.72 18.49
CA ARG A 20 2.25 -16.30 18.11
C ARG A 20 1.28 -16.10 16.93
N PRO A 21 0.69 -14.91 16.74
CA PRO A 21 -0.28 -14.65 15.66
C PRO A 21 0.39 -14.47 14.29
N GLU A 22 1.28 -15.38 13.91
CA GLU A 22 2.01 -15.35 12.65
C GLU A 22 1.69 -16.60 11.82
N TRP A 23 1.52 -16.39 10.52
CA TRP A 23 1.30 -17.45 9.55
C TRP A 23 1.84 -17.03 8.19
N PHE A 24 2.13 -18.02 7.36
CA PHE A 24 2.55 -17.79 5.98
C PHE A 24 2.08 -18.91 5.06
N VAL A 25 2.02 -18.61 3.77
CA VAL A 25 1.69 -19.57 2.70
C VAL A 25 2.94 -19.73 1.85
N PRO A 26 3.66 -20.86 1.95
CA PRO A 26 4.78 -21.12 1.07
C PRO A 26 4.28 -21.48 -0.33
N ASP A 27 5.15 -21.31 -1.32
CA ASP A 27 4.94 -21.91 -2.62
C ASP A 27 5.05 -23.46 -2.54
N PRO A 28 4.74 -24.19 -3.63
CA PRO A 28 4.84 -25.65 -3.64
C PRO A 28 6.25 -26.20 -3.35
N ALA A 29 7.31 -25.43 -3.62
CA ALA A 29 8.68 -25.85 -3.31
C ALA A 29 8.95 -25.74 -1.80
N GLY A 30 8.55 -24.64 -1.17
CA GLY A 30 8.64 -24.39 0.26
C GLY A 30 7.78 -25.35 1.08
N ASP A 31 6.57 -25.69 0.63
CA ASP A 31 5.71 -26.68 1.31
C ASP A 31 6.39 -28.06 1.37
N ARG A 32 7.05 -28.48 0.28
CA ARG A 32 7.83 -29.72 0.25
C ARG A 32 9.00 -29.68 1.21
N LEU A 33 9.75 -28.58 1.27
CA LEU A 33 10.88 -28.43 2.20
C LEU A 33 10.45 -28.48 3.66
N LEU A 34 9.34 -27.82 3.99
CA LEU A 34 8.79 -27.79 5.35
C LEU A 34 8.22 -29.15 5.78
N SER A 35 7.51 -29.84 4.88
CA SER A 35 6.99 -31.19 5.11
C SER A 35 8.13 -32.21 5.28
N ASN A 36 9.18 -32.10 4.47
CA ASN A 36 10.37 -32.96 4.57
C ASN A 36 11.22 -32.67 5.81
N ARG A 37 11.18 -31.47 6.39
CA ARG A 37 11.87 -31.17 7.65
C ARG A 37 11.22 -31.86 8.86
N GLN A 38 9.91 -32.13 8.81
CA GLN A 38 9.19 -32.88 9.84
C GLN A 38 9.41 -34.40 9.73
N ALA A 39 9.75 -34.90 8.53
CA ALA A 39 10.13 -36.28 8.29
C ALA A 39 11.66 -36.39 8.23
N LYS A 40 12.33 -36.82 9.32
CA LYS A 40 13.80 -37.05 9.37
C LYS A 40 14.34 -37.59 8.03
N PRO A 41 15.27 -36.91 7.34
CA PRO A 41 16.01 -37.54 6.26
C PRO A 41 17.43 -37.85 6.74
N GLU A 42 17.74 -39.15 6.78
CA GLU A 42 19.11 -39.65 6.66
C GLU A 42 19.63 -39.33 5.25
N ASN A 43 20.88 -38.86 5.19
CA ASN A 43 21.81 -38.91 4.05
C ASN A 43 21.23 -38.68 2.64
N SER A 44 21.41 -37.45 2.12
CA SER A 44 21.95 -37.14 0.77
C SER A 44 21.43 -35.78 0.29
N ARG A 45 22.33 -34.90 -0.19
CA ARG A 45 22.17 -34.05 -1.40
C ARG A 45 23.30 -33.02 -1.56
N GLU A 46 23.48 -32.56 -2.80
CA GLU A 46 24.61 -31.79 -3.32
C GLU A 46 24.75 -30.35 -2.75
N PRO A 47 25.96 -29.74 -2.80
CA PRO A 47 26.29 -28.49 -2.08
C PRO A 47 25.44 -27.26 -2.46
N MET A 48 24.96 -27.16 -3.71
CA MET A 48 24.20 -26.00 -4.21
C MET A 48 22.72 -26.03 -3.77
N GLU A 49 22.15 -27.23 -3.59
CA GLU A 49 20.81 -27.38 -3.02
C GLU A 49 20.79 -27.04 -1.54
N ASP A 50 21.89 -27.36 -0.83
CA ASP A 50 22.06 -27.05 0.59
C ASP A 50 22.01 -25.53 0.86
N ILE A 51 22.68 -24.70 0.04
CA ILE A 51 22.64 -23.23 0.20
C ILE A 51 21.22 -22.67 0.08
N ARG A 52 20.46 -23.10 -0.93
CA ARG A 52 19.08 -22.61 -1.14
C ARG A 52 18.12 -23.10 -0.06
N HIS A 53 18.32 -24.32 0.45
CA HIS A 53 17.58 -24.83 1.60
C HIS A 53 17.88 -24.01 2.86
N GLN A 54 19.16 -23.73 3.12
CA GLN A 54 19.59 -22.90 4.25
C GLN A 54 19.02 -21.48 4.15
N GLN A 55 19.05 -20.86 2.97
CA GLN A 55 18.43 -19.56 2.72
C GLN A 55 16.93 -19.59 2.98
N PHE A 56 16.19 -20.56 2.43
CA PHE A 56 14.75 -20.70 2.69
C PHE A 56 14.45 -20.80 4.20
N PHE A 57 15.20 -21.62 4.93
CA PHE A 57 15.02 -21.76 6.38
C PHE A 57 15.41 -20.51 7.17
N SER A 58 16.34 -19.68 6.67
CA SER A 58 16.70 -18.41 7.29
C SER A 58 15.62 -17.34 7.16
N LEU A 59 14.74 -17.46 6.15
CA LEU A 59 13.61 -16.55 5.93
C LEU A 59 12.36 -16.94 6.73
N LEU A 60 12.35 -18.11 7.37
CA LEU A 60 11.25 -18.49 8.25
C LEU A 60 11.23 -17.56 9.47
N PRO A 61 10.04 -17.18 9.96
CA PRO A 61 9.94 -16.37 11.16
C PRO A 61 10.67 -17.07 12.32
N THR A 62 11.75 -16.45 12.79
CA THR A 62 12.54 -16.96 13.90
C THR A 62 11.99 -16.41 15.20
N ALA A 63 12.28 -17.09 16.31
CA ALA A 63 11.74 -16.73 17.61
C ALA A 63 12.14 -15.33 18.08
N ASP A 64 13.18 -14.74 17.49
CA ASP A 64 13.87 -13.52 17.94
C ASP A 64 13.44 -12.25 17.18
N GLN A 65 12.24 -12.23 16.57
CA GLN A 65 11.68 -10.98 16.10
C GLN A 65 11.21 -10.15 17.31
N GLN A 66 11.76 -8.94 17.44
CA GLN A 66 11.31 -7.95 18.42
C GLN A 66 9.79 -7.84 18.38
N SER A 67 9.15 -7.87 19.54
CA SER A 67 7.71 -7.62 19.65
C SER A 67 7.42 -6.25 19.07
N TYR A 68 6.70 -6.21 17.95
CA TYR A 68 6.20 -4.96 17.39
C TYR A 68 5.20 -4.37 18.39
N THR A 69 5.63 -3.37 19.14
CA THR A 69 4.81 -2.78 20.22
C THR A 69 3.68 -1.90 19.69
N GLY A 70 3.72 -1.60 18.38
CA GLY A 70 2.71 -0.83 17.67
C GLY A 70 3.32 0.38 17.00
N ARG A 71 2.70 0.86 15.91
CA ARG A 71 3.21 2.00 15.14
C ARG A 71 3.37 3.26 15.99
N SER A 72 2.50 3.43 16.99
CA SER A 72 2.49 4.55 17.94
C SER A 72 3.79 4.68 18.74
N ASP A 73 4.44 3.56 19.04
CA ASP A 73 5.60 3.55 19.93
C ASP A 73 6.89 3.92 19.18
N TYR A 74 6.83 3.93 17.85
CA TYR A 74 7.94 4.30 16.98
C TYR A 74 7.74 5.65 16.29
N LEU A 75 6.54 6.24 16.37
CA LEU A 75 6.21 7.48 15.68
C LEU A 75 5.70 8.53 16.66
N GLU A 76 6.43 9.63 16.74
CA GLU A 76 5.95 10.87 17.32
C GLU A 76 5.27 11.69 16.22
N LEU A 77 3.97 11.94 16.37
CA LEU A 77 3.19 12.71 15.40
C LEU A 77 3.24 14.19 15.79
N GLU A 78 4.13 14.96 15.17
CA GLU A 78 4.26 16.41 15.44
C GLU A 78 3.20 17.25 14.74
N GLY A 79 2.70 16.79 13.59
CA GLY A 79 1.69 17.47 12.80
C GLY A 79 1.32 16.71 11.53
N LEU A 80 0.30 17.17 10.83
CA LEU A 80 -0.05 16.65 9.50
C LEU A 80 0.97 17.22 8.50
N GLU A 81 1.75 16.38 7.82
CA GLU A 81 2.73 16.87 6.83
C GLU A 81 2.12 16.98 5.42
N GLU A 82 1.36 15.95 5.04
CA GLU A 82 0.76 15.80 3.72
C GLU A 82 -0.74 15.48 3.78
N CYS A 83 -1.47 15.93 2.76
CA CYS A 83 -2.89 15.67 2.60
C CYS A 83 -3.18 15.18 1.19
N TRP A 84 -3.84 14.03 1.08
CA TRP A 84 -4.21 13.41 -0.19
C TRP A 84 -5.71 13.58 -0.42
N LEU A 85 -6.07 14.18 -1.55
CA LEU A 85 -7.45 14.48 -1.93
C LEU A 85 -7.83 13.70 -3.18
N HIS A 86 -8.69 12.70 -3.02
CA HIS A 86 -9.38 12.02 -4.13
C HIS A 86 -10.58 12.88 -4.55
N ILE A 87 -10.38 13.77 -5.53
CA ILE A 87 -11.36 14.83 -5.81
C ILE A 87 -12.53 14.37 -6.71
N THR A 88 -12.37 13.28 -7.45
CA THR A 88 -13.40 12.73 -8.35
C THR A 88 -13.22 11.24 -8.55
N ASP A 89 -14.31 10.49 -8.58
CA ASP A 89 -14.30 9.07 -8.95
C ASP A 89 -14.30 8.84 -10.47
N GLN A 90 -14.44 9.90 -11.28
CA GLN A 90 -14.49 9.76 -12.74
C GLN A 90 -13.08 9.56 -13.32
N CYS A 91 -12.93 8.58 -14.21
CA CYS A 91 -11.71 8.37 -14.99
C CYS A 91 -12.04 8.12 -16.48
N ASN A 92 -11.17 8.60 -17.38
CA ASN A 92 -11.23 8.30 -18.81
C ASN A 92 -10.57 6.95 -19.18
N LEU A 93 -10.12 6.17 -18.19
CA LEU A 93 -9.53 4.84 -18.35
C LEU A 93 -10.23 3.80 -17.47
N SER A 94 -10.00 2.51 -17.78
CA SER A 94 -10.54 1.34 -17.06
C SER A 94 -9.44 0.32 -16.75
N CYS A 95 -8.41 0.76 -16.03
CA CYS A 95 -7.23 -0.04 -15.74
C CYS A 95 -7.58 -1.29 -14.92
N ARG A 96 -7.07 -2.47 -15.32
CA ARG A 96 -7.31 -3.76 -14.63
C ARG A 96 -6.80 -3.80 -13.18
N HIS A 97 -5.83 -2.95 -12.87
CA HIS A 97 -5.21 -2.84 -11.54
C HIS A 97 -5.70 -1.59 -10.78
N CYS A 98 -6.80 -0.96 -11.21
CA CYS A 98 -7.31 0.23 -10.55
C CYS A 98 -7.87 -0.13 -9.17
N LEU A 99 -7.25 0.41 -8.11
CA LEU A 99 -7.67 0.18 -6.72
C LEU A 99 -9.12 0.62 -6.47
N PHE A 100 -9.54 1.72 -7.11
CA PHE A 100 -10.83 2.36 -6.87
C PHE A 100 -11.91 1.97 -7.89
N SER A 101 -11.56 1.19 -8.92
CA SER A 101 -12.48 0.82 -10.01
C SER A 101 -13.28 2.01 -10.58
N CYS A 102 -12.61 3.16 -10.73
CA CYS A 102 -13.18 4.44 -11.17
C CYS A 102 -13.79 4.45 -12.58
N SER A 103 -13.67 3.35 -13.33
CA SER A 103 -14.37 3.18 -14.60
C SER A 103 -15.82 2.79 -14.36
N GLY A 104 -16.74 3.76 -14.39
CA GLY A 104 -18.16 3.48 -14.16
C GLY A 104 -19.07 4.71 -14.18
N GLN A 105 -20.35 4.47 -13.91
CA GLN A 105 -21.43 5.50 -13.88
C GLN A 105 -21.35 6.43 -12.66
N THR A 106 -20.58 6.09 -11.63
CA THR A 106 -20.47 6.85 -10.40
C THR A 106 -19.65 8.12 -10.64
N ARG A 107 -20.33 9.27 -10.57
CA ARG A 107 -19.79 10.61 -10.88
C ARG A 107 -19.65 11.47 -9.64
N THR A 108 -19.35 10.85 -8.51
CA THR A 108 -19.11 11.55 -7.26
C THR A 108 -17.82 12.35 -7.37
N ALA A 109 -17.94 13.64 -7.08
CA ALA A 109 -16.83 14.58 -7.05
C ALA A 109 -17.03 15.49 -5.84
N LEU A 110 -15.93 15.90 -5.22
CA LEU A 110 -15.96 16.89 -4.15
C LEU A 110 -16.32 18.24 -4.76
N SER A 111 -17.18 19.02 -4.09
CA SER A 111 -17.37 20.40 -4.52
C SER A 111 -16.09 21.21 -4.26
N LEU A 112 -15.87 22.28 -5.03
CA LEU A 112 -14.77 23.22 -4.78
C LEU A 112 -14.77 23.69 -3.31
N ALA A 113 -15.94 24.04 -2.76
CA ALA A 113 -16.08 24.47 -1.38
C ALA A 113 -15.64 23.39 -0.35
N SER A 114 -15.94 22.11 -0.61
CA SER A 114 -15.47 21.02 0.24
C SER A 114 -13.95 20.88 0.18
N VAL A 115 -13.37 20.98 -1.02
CA VAL A 115 -11.90 20.93 -1.20
C VAL A 115 -11.22 22.09 -0.49
N GLU A 116 -11.75 23.31 -0.63
CA GLU A 116 -11.25 24.51 0.05
C GLU A 116 -11.32 24.37 1.58
N HIS A 117 -12.44 23.86 2.10
CA HIS A 117 -12.62 23.64 3.52
C HIS A 117 -11.60 22.65 4.08
N VAL A 118 -11.41 21.50 3.40
CA VAL A 118 -10.43 20.49 3.82
C VAL A 118 -9.01 21.03 3.70
N PHE A 119 -8.71 21.80 2.65
CA PHE A 119 -7.41 22.44 2.48
C PHE A 119 -7.07 23.36 3.67
N ASP A 120 -8.00 24.21 4.09
CA ASP A 120 -7.78 25.12 5.23
C ASP A 120 -7.58 24.36 6.54
N GLN A 121 -8.40 23.33 6.78
CA GLN A 121 -8.23 22.45 7.94
C GLN A 121 -6.87 21.75 7.94
N ALA A 122 -6.48 21.13 6.82
CA ALA A 122 -5.20 20.45 6.69
C ALA A 122 -4.02 21.42 6.91
N CYS A 123 -4.08 22.63 6.34
CA CYS A 123 -3.07 23.66 6.57
C CYS A 123 -2.95 24.03 8.05
N SER A 124 -4.07 24.17 8.76
CA SER A 124 -4.10 24.47 10.20
C SER A 124 -3.54 23.34 11.07
N LEU A 125 -3.56 22.10 10.56
CA LEU A 125 -2.95 20.93 11.21
C LEU A 125 -1.48 20.72 10.84
N GLY A 126 -0.93 21.56 9.95
CA GLY A 126 0.49 21.54 9.57
C GLY A 126 0.77 21.22 8.11
N ALA A 127 -0.22 20.76 7.33
CA ALA A 127 0.04 20.18 6.02
C ALA A 127 0.62 21.22 5.05
N ARG A 128 1.67 20.83 4.34
CA ARG A 128 2.30 21.66 3.29
C ARG A 128 2.35 20.98 1.94
N VAL A 129 2.23 19.65 1.90
CA VAL A 129 2.18 18.91 0.64
C VAL A 129 0.75 18.43 0.38
N PHE A 130 0.21 18.77 -0.78
CA PHE A 130 -1.14 18.41 -1.19
C PHE A 130 -1.08 17.55 -2.45
N TYR A 131 -1.60 16.34 -2.35
CA TYR A 131 -1.72 15.41 -3.48
C TYR A 131 -3.14 15.46 -4.02
N LEU A 132 -3.29 15.85 -5.29
CA LEU A 132 -4.55 15.69 -6.02
C LEU A 132 -4.53 14.35 -6.77
N THR A 133 -5.50 13.52 -6.45
CA THR A 133 -5.74 12.23 -7.08
C THR A 133 -7.23 12.06 -7.42
N GLY A 134 -7.61 10.88 -7.89
CA GLY A 134 -8.97 10.57 -8.29
C GLY A 134 -9.01 9.31 -9.13
N GLY A 135 -10.12 9.15 -9.86
CA GLY A 135 -10.08 8.49 -11.15
C GLY A 135 -9.05 9.17 -12.06
N GLU A 136 -9.41 10.29 -12.68
CA GLU A 136 -8.48 11.21 -13.32
C GLU A 136 -8.77 12.63 -12.80
N PRO A 137 -7.86 13.24 -12.00
CA PRO A 137 -8.12 14.54 -11.37
C PRO A 137 -8.38 15.65 -12.40
N MET A 138 -7.78 15.57 -13.59
CA MET A 138 -7.99 16.57 -14.65
C MET A 138 -9.37 16.52 -15.30
N MET A 139 -10.20 15.50 -14.99
CA MET A 139 -11.62 15.48 -15.37
C MET A 139 -12.54 16.20 -14.37
N HIS A 140 -12.01 16.65 -13.22
CA HIS A 140 -12.79 17.43 -12.28
C HIS A 140 -13.15 18.80 -12.89
N PRO A 141 -14.43 19.25 -12.86
CA PRO A 141 -14.84 20.50 -13.51
C PRO A 141 -14.11 21.73 -12.96
N ASP A 142 -13.83 21.73 -11.65
CA ASP A 142 -13.12 22.81 -10.96
C ASP A 142 -11.61 22.56 -10.78
N PHE A 143 -11.01 21.66 -11.57
CA PHE A 143 -9.59 21.27 -11.39
C PHE A 143 -8.65 22.48 -11.36
N ARG A 144 -8.82 23.45 -12.27
CA ARG A 144 -7.97 24.65 -12.32
C ARG A 144 -8.13 25.53 -11.08
N GLN A 145 -9.36 25.66 -10.58
CA GLN A 145 -9.70 26.44 -9.41
C GLN A 145 -9.10 25.82 -8.15
N ILE A 146 -9.17 24.49 -8.03
CA ILE A 146 -8.54 23.74 -6.94
C ILE A 146 -7.02 23.94 -6.96
N CYS A 147 -6.37 23.75 -8.12
CA CYS A 147 -4.93 23.97 -8.26
C CYS A 147 -4.55 25.42 -7.90
N SER A 148 -5.29 26.40 -8.44
CA SER A 148 -5.09 27.83 -8.15
C SER A 148 -5.22 28.13 -6.66
N ARG A 149 -6.27 27.59 -6.01
CA ARG A 149 -6.47 27.74 -4.57
C ARG A 149 -5.24 27.28 -3.80
N ILE A 150 -4.77 26.05 -4.05
CA ILE A 150 -3.64 25.47 -3.32
C ILE A 150 -2.37 26.28 -3.57
N LEU A 151 -2.08 26.63 -4.83
CA LEU A 151 -0.84 27.31 -5.22
C LEU A 151 -0.78 28.79 -4.77
N THR A 152 -1.93 29.45 -4.60
CA THR A 152 -1.99 30.88 -4.27
C THR A 152 -2.33 31.16 -2.81
N ALA A 153 -2.86 30.16 -2.08
CA ALA A 153 -3.20 30.30 -0.66
C ALA A 153 -2.02 30.74 0.20
N ARG A 154 -0.86 30.14 -0.05
CA ARG A 154 0.34 30.25 0.75
C ARG A 154 1.56 30.04 -0.14
N THR A 155 2.70 30.57 0.28
CA THR A 155 3.97 30.43 -0.45
C THR A 155 4.71 29.14 -0.13
N ASP A 156 4.34 28.47 0.96
CA ASP A 156 5.00 27.26 1.49
C ASP A 156 4.26 25.96 1.14
N THR A 157 3.24 26.01 0.29
CA THR A 157 2.49 24.83 -0.15
C THR A 157 3.07 24.22 -1.42
N HIS A 158 3.12 22.89 -1.45
CA HIS A 158 3.52 22.09 -2.59
C HIS A 158 2.32 21.29 -3.13
N LEU A 159 2.08 21.40 -4.43
CA LEU A 159 1.01 20.69 -5.11
C LEU A 159 1.59 19.56 -5.96
N VAL A 160 1.15 18.34 -5.70
CA VAL A 160 1.46 17.14 -6.47
C VAL A 160 0.19 16.65 -7.15
N ILE A 161 0.29 16.29 -8.43
CA ILE A 161 -0.86 15.80 -9.21
C ILE A 161 -0.54 14.37 -9.67
N LEU A 162 -1.42 13.43 -9.33
CA LEU A 162 -1.35 12.04 -9.77
C LEU A 162 -2.32 11.85 -10.95
N THR A 163 -1.79 11.87 -12.18
CA THR A 163 -2.57 11.84 -13.43
C THR A 163 -2.11 10.74 -14.38
N ASN A 164 -3.01 10.26 -15.24
CA ASN A 164 -2.67 9.41 -16.37
C ASN A 164 -2.04 10.19 -17.55
N GLY A 165 -2.06 11.52 -17.50
CA GLY A 165 -1.37 12.40 -18.45
C GLY A 165 -2.09 12.63 -19.78
N LEU A 166 -3.19 11.92 -20.08
CA LEU A 166 -3.87 12.02 -21.38
C LEU A 166 -4.55 13.36 -21.61
N LEU A 167 -4.89 14.08 -20.54
CA LEU A 167 -5.58 15.37 -20.61
C LEU A 167 -4.63 16.56 -20.57
N LEU A 168 -3.31 16.37 -20.37
CA LEU A 168 -2.32 17.45 -20.33
C LEU A 168 -2.40 18.44 -21.51
N PRO A 169 -2.64 18.02 -22.77
CA PRO A 169 -2.74 18.95 -23.90
C PRO A 169 -3.90 19.97 -23.78
N GLN A 170 -4.89 19.72 -22.92
CA GLN A 170 -6.00 20.66 -22.68
C GLN A 170 -5.64 21.76 -21.68
N PHE A 171 -4.45 21.66 -21.08
CA PHE A 171 -3.96 22.54 -20.02
C PHE A 171 -2.62 23.21 -20.37
N SER A 172 -2.08 22.97 -21.57
CA SER A 172 -0.97 23.74 -22.11
C SER A 172 -1.37 25.20 -22.38
N LEU A 173 -0.47 26.12 -22.04
CA LEU A 173 -0.58 27.57 -22.25
C LEU A 173 -0.52 27.94 -23.74
#